data_AF-A0A2N2SUR1-F1
#
_entry.id   AF-A0A2N2SUR1-F1
#
_cell.length_a   1.000
_cell.length_b   1.000
_cell.length_c   1.000
_cell.angle_alpha   90.00
_cell.angle_beta   90.00
_cell.angle_gamma   90.00
#
_symmetry.space_group_name_H-M   'P 1'
#
loop_
_entity.id
_entity.type
_entity.pdbx_description
1 polymer ?
#
loop_
_entity_poly.entity_id
_entity_poly.type
_entity_poly.pdbx_seq_one_letter_code
_entity_poly.pdbx_strand_id
1 'polypeptide(L)'
;MVNIKRWFRHLFTPPWAWRRAFPQATLDAIEAAIGAGETAHGGEIRFAIENSLPGILAWRGMSGRERAIEMFSNLRVWDTEHNSGVLIYLLLADHDIEIVADRGIAAQVD
;
A
#
# COMPACT_ATOMS: atom_id res chain seq x y z
N MET A 1 13.33 8.58 17.51
CA MET A 1 14.50 9.42 17.18
C MET A 1 14.49 9.66 15.68
N VAL A 2 14.62 10.91 15.21
CA VAL A 2 14.49 11.25 13.78
C VAL A 2 15.57 10.51 12.96
N ASN A 3 15.14 9.74 11.96
CA ASN A 3 16.08 9.04 11.07
C ASN A 3 16.37 9.92 9.85
N ILE A 4 17.39 10.78 9.98
CA ILE A 4 17.80 11.75 8.95
C ILE A 4 18.15 11.05 7.62
N LYS A 5 18.77 9.87 7.68
CA LYS A 5 19.10 9.06 6.49
C LYS A 5 17.84 8.62 5.75
N ARG A 6 16.82 8.14 6.48
CA ARG A 6 15.51 7.78 5.92
C ARG A 6 14.81 9.00 5.33
N TRP A 7 14.82 10.13 6.05
CA TRP A 7 14.25 11.38 5.54
C TRP A 7 14.87 11.83 4.21
N PHE A 8 16.20 11.84 4.09
CA PHE A 8 16.87 12.15 2.83
C PHE A 8 16.52 11.17 1.71
N ARG A 9 16.38 9.87 2.04
CA ARG A 9 15.96 8.87 1.07
C ARG A 9 14.59 9.21 0.48
N HIS A 10 13.61 9.55 1.31
CA HIS A 10 12.29 9.98 0.84
C HIS A 10 12.36 11.29 0.04
N LEU A 11 13.17 12.27 0.48
CA LEU A 11 13.31 13.55 -0.20
C LEU A 11 13.93 13.42 -1.60
N PHE A 12 14.89 12.52 -1.76
CA PHE A 12 15.59 12.30 -3.02
C PHE A 12 15.05 11.13 -3.84
N THR A 13 13.96 10.48 -3.42
CA THR A 13 13.33 9.43 -4.23
C THR A 13 12.72 10.09 -5.48
N PRO A 14 13.18 9.74 -6.69
CA PRO A 14 12.71 10.42 -7.89
C PRO A 14 11.21 10.13 -8.13
N PRO A 15 10.38 11.12 -8.52
CA PRO A 15 8.92 10.94 -8.65
C PRO A 15 8.48 9.84 -9.63
N TRP A 16 9.31 9.54 -10.64
CA TRP A 16 9.11 8.49 -11.64
C TRP A 16 9.62 7.09 -11.23
N ALA A 17 10.20 6.92 -10.04
CA ALA A 17 10.83 5.66 -9.67
C ALA A 17 9.82 4.49 -9.62
N TRP A 18 8.58 4.77 -9.22
CA TRP A 18 7.49 3.78 -9.30
C TRP A 18 7.22 3.28 -10.72
N ARG A 19 7.27 4.15 -11.74
CA ARG A 19 7.03 3.73 -13.14
C ARG A 19 8.09 2.79 -13.67
N ARG A 20 9.32 2.91 -13.15
CA ARG A 20 10.42 2.01 -13.50
C ARG A 20 10.29 0.66 -12.81
N ALA A 21 9.79 0.64 -11.58
CA ALA A 21 9.57 -0.59 -10.82
C ALA A 21 8.28 -1.33 -11.26
N PHE A 22 7.25 -0.58 -11.66
CA PHE A 22 5.95 -1.07 -12.08
C PHE A 22 5.60 -0.52 -13.47
N PRO A 23 6.22 -1.05 -14.54
CA PRO A 23 5.78 -0.75 -15.89
C PRO A 23 4.35 -1.25 -16.11
N GLN A 24 3.67 -0.76 -17.15
CA GLN A 24 2.26 -1.07 -17.41
C GLN A 24 1.98 -2.58 -17.43
N ALA A 25 2.84 -3.37 -18.08
CA ALA A 25 2.69 -4.82 -18.12
C ALA A 25 2.70 -5.49 -16.73
N THR A 26 3.42 -4.92 -15.76
CA THR A 26 3.42 -5.40 -14.37
C THR A 26 2.13 -5.01 -13.66
N LEU A 27 1.61 -3.79 -13.88
CA LEU A 27 0.32 -3.36 -13.34
C LEU A 27 -0.81 -4.23 -13.89
N ASP A 28 -0.81 -4.49 -15.20
CA ASP A 28 -1.80 -5.35 -15.87
C ASP A 28 -1.75 -6.78 -15.31
N ALA A 29 -0.55 -7.31 -15.05
CA ALA A 29 -0.38 -8.62 -14.44
C ALA A 29 -0.89 -8.68 -13.00
N ILE A 30 -0.69 -7.60 -12.22
CA ILE A 30 -1.21 -7.48 -10.85
C ILE A 30 -2.74 -7.40 -10.88
N GLU A 31 -3.31 -6.58 -11.76
CA GLU A 31 -4.76 -6.44 -11.92
C GLU A 31 -5.40 -7.77 -12.32
N ALA A 32 -4.82 -8.48 -13.28
CA ALA A 32 -5.30 -9.80 -13.70
C ALA A 32 -5.21 -10.83 -12.55
N ALA A 33 -4.13 -10.82 -11.77
CA ALA A 33 -3.97 -11.72 -10.63
C ALA A 33 -4.97 -11.41 -9.51
N ILE A 34 -5.22 -10.13 -9.22
CA ILE A 34 -6.25 -9.70 -8.27
C ILE A 34 -7.62 -10.16 -8.76
N GLY A 35 -8.02 -9.83 -9.98
CA GLY A 35 -9.32 -10.21 -10.52
C GLY A 35 -9.53 -11.73 -10.53
N ALA A 36 -8.50 -12.51 -10.85
CA ALA A 36 -8.57 -13.97 -10.73
C ALA A 36 -8.78 -14.43 -9.28
N GLY A 37 -8.10 -13.82 -8.30
CA GLY A 37 -8.29 -14.12 -6.88
C GLY A 37 -9.69 -13.77 -6.37
N GLU A 38 -10.20 -12.60 -6.73
CA GLU A 38 -11.54 -12.10 -6.34
C GLU A 38 -12.68 -12.95 -6.91
N THR A 39 -12.46 -13.69 -8.00
CA THR A 39 -13.44 -14.69 -8.47
C THR A 39 -13.49 -15.95 -7.61
N ALA A 40 -12.41 -16.24 -6.86
CA ALA A 40 -12.30 -17.39 -5.98
C ALA A 40 -12.71 -17.07 -4.54
N HIS A 41 -12.63 -15.81 -4.10
CA HIS A 41 -12.98 -15.36 -2.75
C HIS A 41 -13.75 -14.03 -2.75
N GLY A 42 -14.61 -13.81 -1.74
CA GLY A 42 -15.37 -12.55 -1.62
C GLY A 42 -14.58 -11.33 -1.12
N GLY A 43 -13.25 -11.44 -1.00
CA GLY A 43 -12.38 -10.31 -0.64
C GLY A 43 -12.16 -9.35 -1.81
N GLU A 44 -12.13 -8.04 -1.54
CA GLU A 44 -11.81 -7.00 -2.53
C GLU A 44 -10.41 -6.44 -2.26
N ILE A 45 -9.48 -6.64 -3.19
CA ILE A 45 -8.08 -6.25 -3.04
C ILE A 45 -7.82 -4.93 -3.77
N ARG A 46 -7.28 -3.96 -3.05
CA ARG A 46 -6.75 -2.71 -3.61
C ARG A 46 -5.24 -2.71 -3.51
N PHE A 47 -4.57 -2.42 -4.63
CA PHE A 47 -3.11 -2.31 -4.70
C PHE A 47 -2.70 -0.83 -4.78
N ALA A 48 -1.96 -0.33 -3.80
CA ALA A 48 -1.53 1.05 -3.72
C ALA A 48 -0.01 1.16 -3.67
N ILE A 49 0.56 1.99 -4.54
CA ILE A 49 1.98 2.26 -4.59
C ILE A 49 2.21 3.72 -4.19
N GLU A 50 2.93 3.95 -3.10
CA GLU A 50 3.44 5.26 -2.73
C GLU A 50 4.95 5.29 -2.94
N ASN A 51 5.39 6.20 -3.80
CA ASN A 51 6.80 6.31 -4.16
C ASN A 51 7.66 6.70 -2.95
N SER A 52 7.19 7.66 -2.16
CA SER A 52 7.88 8.18 -0.98
C SER A 52 6.87 8.89 -0.08
N LEU A 53 7.10 8.85 1.23
CA LEU A 53 6.33 9.64 2.18
C LEU A 53 6.55 11.15 1.93
N PRO A 54 5.54 11.99 2.20
CA PRO A 54 5.74 13.41 2.39
C PRO A 54 6.88 13.66 3.40
N GLY A 55 7.79 14.59 3.08
CA GLY A 55 9.01 14.80 3.87
C GLY A 55 8.75 15.08 5.36
N ILE A 56 7.62 15.72 5.71
CA ILE A 56 7.23 15.95 7.10
C ILE A 56 6.84 14.64 7.83
N LEU A 57 6.19 13.71 7.16
CA LEU A 57 5.80 12.41 7.73
C LEU A 57 7.02 11.51 7.92
N ALA A 58 7.91 11.49 6.93
CA ALA A 58 9.21 10.83 7.03
C ALA A 58 10.07 11.41 8.18
N TRP A 59 10.09 12.73 8.35
CA TRP A 59 10.82 13.40 9.44
C TRP A 59 10.27 13.03 10.81
N ARG A 60 8.94 12.96 10.93
CA ARG A 60 8.25 12.51 12.16
C ARG A 60 8.43 11.02 12.45
N GLY A 61 9.03 10.26 11.51
CA GLY A 61 9.32 8.85 11.68
C GLY A 61 8.13 7.94 11.45
N MET A 62 7.07 8.41 10.77
CA MET A 62 5.91 7.60 10.40
C MET A 62 6.36 6.31 9.71
N SER A 63 5.86 5.17 10.16
CA SER A 63 6.14 3.85 9.61
C SER A 63 5.32 3.55 8.34
N GLY A 64 5.73 2.54 7.57
CA GLY A 64 4.93 2.03 6.45
C GLY A 64 3.55 1.58 6.94
N ARG A 65 3.48 0.80 8.04
CA ARG A 65 2.24 0.38 8.68
C ARG A 65 1.27 1.52 9.00
N GLU A 66 1.75 2.57 9.67
CA GLU A 66 0.92 3.73 10.02
C GLU A 66 0.38 4.42 8.76
N ARG A 67 1.22 4.54 7.73
CA ARG A 67 0.81 5.13 6.45
C ARG A 67 -0.18 4.24 5.70
N ALA A 68 0.02 2.93 5.70
CA ALA A 68 -0.88 1.96 5.08
C ALA A 68 -2.27 2.02 5.70
N ILE A 69 -2.36 2.17 7.03
CA ILE A 69 -3.65 2.37 7.74
C ILE A 69 -4.31 3.68 7.31
N GLU A 70 -3.56 4.78 7.18
CA GLU A 70 -4.09 6.05 6.68
C GLU A 70 -4.61 5.91 5.24
N MET A 71 -3.85 5.23 4.38
CA MET A 71 -4.25 4.98 2.98
C MET A 71 -5.45 4.06 2.87
N PHE A 72 -5.60 3.09 3.76
CA PHE A 72 -6.77 2.22 3.82
C PHE A 72 -8.06 3.03 4.01
N SER A 73 -8.03 4.03 4.90
CA SER A 73 -9.16 4.95 5.09
C SER A 73 -9.34 5.92 3.92
N ASN A 74 -8.25 6.54 3.44
CA ASN A 74 -8.31 7.56 2.38
C ASN A 74 -8.77 7.00 1.02
N LEU A 75 -8.36 5.77 0.69
CA LEU A 75 -8.77 5.06 -0.52
C LEU A 75 -10.13 4.35 -0.36
N ARG A 76 -10.77 4.49 0.82
CA ARG A 76 -12.06 3.86 1.17
C ARG A 76 -12.05 2.36 0.92
N VAL A 77 -10.97 1.69 1.30
CA VAL A 77 -10.83 0.24 1.09
C VAL A 77 -11.86 -0.55 1.89
N TRP A 78 -12.30 -0.01 3.03
CA TRP A 78 -13.37 -0.55 3.87
C TRP A 78 -14.78 -0.42 3.27
N ASP A 79 -14.98 0.45 2.27
CA ASP A 79 -16.28 0.70 1.67
C ASP A 79 -16.61 -0.39 0.65
N THR A 80 -16.82 -1.61 1.19
CA THR A 80 -17.16 -2.83 0.47
C THR A 80 -18.41 -3.41 1.10
N GLU A 81 -19.28 -4.02 0.29
CA GLU A 81 -20.58 -4.52 0.76
C GLU A 81 -20.45 -5.54 1.91
N HIS A 82 -19.35 -6.30 1.91
CA HIS A 82 -19.12 -7.41 2.83
C HIS A 82 -18.04 -7.13 3.90
N ASN A 83 -17.54 -5.89 4.03
CA ASN A 83 -16.39 -5.55 4.90
C ASN A 83 -15.18 -6.46 4.65
N SER A 84 -14.92 -6.72 3.37
CA SER A 84 -13.93 -7.69 2.90
C SER A 84 -12.75 -7.05 2.16
N GLY A 85 -12.60 -5.74 2.33
CA GLY A 85 -11.54 -4.96 1.71
C GLY A 85 -10.15 -5.30 2.27
N VAL A 86 -9.18 -5.47 1.38
CA VAL A 86 -7.75 -5.66 1.69
C VAL A 86 -6.94 -4.66 0.89
N LEU A 87 -6.05 -3.92 1.57
CA LEU A 87 -5.06 -3.05 0.95
C LEU A 87 -3.71 -3.72 0.95
N ILE A 88 -3.11 -3.85 -0.23
CA ILE A 88 -1.68 -4.12 -0.39
C ILE A 88 -1.00 -2.78 -0.68
N TYR A 89 -0.25 -2.27 0.29
CA TYR A 89 0.40 -0.96 0.24
C TYR A 89 1.91 -1.11 0.10
N LEU A 90 2.50 -0.44 -0.89
CA LEU A 90 3.93 -0.46 -1.15
C LEU A 90 4.52 0.93 -0.95
N LEU A 91 5.50 1.06 -0.07
CA LEU A 91 6.30 2.27 0.11
C LEU A 91 7.69 2.08 -0.49
N LEU A 92 7.86 2.54 -1.73
CA LEU A 92 9.06 2.23 -2.52
C LEU A 92 10.34 2.79 -1.92
N ALA A 93 10.31 4.03 -1.41
CA ALA A 93 11.48 4.61 -0.77
C ALA A 93 12.01 3.76 0.40
N ASP A 94 11.15 3.04 1.11
CA ASP A 94 11.58 2.17 2.21
C ASP A 94 11.75 0.70 1.81
N HIS A 95 11.39 0.32 0.58
CA HIS A 95 11.24 -1.07 0.15
C HIS A 95 10.34 -1.86 1.13
N ASP A 96 9.26 -1.22 1.56
CA ASP A 96 8.35 -1.74 2.59
C ASP A 96 7.01 -2.10 1.96
N ILE A 97 6.43 -3.21 2.41
CA ILE A 97 5.16 -3.75 1.91
C ILE A 97 4.29 -4.07 3.12
N GLU A 98 3.09 -3.50 3.13
CA GLU A 98 2.11 -3.66 4.20
C GLU A 98 0.81 -4.21 3.64
N ILE A 99 0.22 -5.18 4.34
CA ILE A 99 -1.08 -5.75 4.02
C ILE A 99 -2.03 -5.38 5.15
N VAL A 100 -3.08 -4.63 4.83
CA VAL A 100 -4.08 -4.15 5.79
C VAL A 100 -5.44 -4.65 5.35
N ALA A 101 -6.08 -5.49 6.17
CA ALA A 101 -7.40 -6.02 5.91
C ALA A 101 -8.44 -5.38 6.84
N ASP A 102 -9.68 -5.29 6.37
CA ASP A 102 -10.81 -4.95 7.23
C ASP A 102 -11.10 -6.07 8.24
N ARG A 103 -11.89 -5.75 9.27
CA ARG A 103 -12.28 -6.63 10.37
C ARG A 103 -13.00 -7.90 9.89
N GLY A 104 -13.75 -7.83 8.77
CA GLY A 104 -14.44 -8.99 8.22
C GLY A 104 -13.48 -10.08 7.73
N ILE A 105 -12.37 -9.69 7.09
CA ILE A 105 -11.30 -10.61 6.66
C ILE A 105 -10.36 -10.93 7.81
N ALA A 106 -10.01 -9.95 8.67
CA ALA A 106 -9.16 -10.20 9.83
C ALA A 106 -9.79 -11.21 10.82
N ALA A 107 -11.11 -11.36 10.83
CA ALA A 107 -11.81 -12.39 11.61
C ALA A 107 -11.77 -13.79 10.99
N GLN A 108 -11.42 -13.92 9.70
CA GLN A 108 -11.30 -15.20 8.99
C GLN A 108 -9.85 -15.67 8.85
N VAL A 109 -8.88 -14.83 9.23
CA VAL A 109 -7.45 -15.12 9.16
C VAL A 109 -6.92 -15.19 10.60
N ASP A 110 -6.71 -16.41 11.10
CA ASP A 110 -6.08 -16.70 12.40
C ASP A 110 -4.56 -16.44 12.37
#